data_AF-A0A0I9TV42-F1
#
_entry.id   AF-A0A0I9TV42-F1
#
_cell.length_a   1.000
_cell.length_b   1.000
_cell.length_c   1.000
_cell.angle_alpha   90.00
_cell.angle_beta   90.00
_cell.angle_gamma   90.00
#
_symmetry.space_group_name_H-M   'P 1'
#
loop_
_entity.id
_entity.type
_entity.pdbx_description
1 polymer ?
#
loop_
_entity_poly.entity_id
_entity_poly.type
_entity_poly.pdbx_seq_one_letter_code
_entity_poly.pdbx_strand_id
1 'polypeptide(L)'
;MPAPGPELGVLLNRVNEATKLLQRSKTVPGEVAGLIDSFDRTLKAATPLRLEADPYLTTQLWAAAYSAEKALRHDDHEQQRRDVRIALEQFRHALRDIAESRPYSDNAPVRDVLARTAETLAVPQKTLADLLRVSVRQLQRWLAVGGPEPATDDAARIRVVGQVVNQLRHSFTGPGVVAWFDREHPVLGRRPIELLGDPLCYPQLLGAATAARAMTV
;
A
#
# COMPACT_ATOMS: atom_id res chain seq x y z
N MET A 1 13.50 18.44 6.29
CA MET A 1 12.10 18.26 6.75
C MET A 1 12.00 16.93 7.46
N PRO A 2 11.44 16.87 8.68
CA PRO A 2 11.27 15.60 9.37
C PRO A 2 10.20 14.78 8.65
N ALA A 3 10.48 13.50 8.44
CA ALA A 3 9.56 12.57 7.81
C ALA A 3 8.25 12.52 8.62
N PRO A 4 7.07 12.62 7.99
CA PRO A 4 5.78 12.54 8.68
C PRO A 4 5.41 11.10 9.13
N GLY A 5 6.42 10.32 9.54
CA GLY A 5 6.35 8.88 9.79
C GLY A 5 5.94 8.32 11.15
N PRO A 6 5.94 9.07 12.27
CA PRO A 6 5.60 8.48 13.57
C PRO A 6 4.09 8.38 13.83
N GLU A 7 3.26 9.23 13.21
CA GLU A 7 1.83 9.36 13.58
C GLU A 7 0.96 8.18 13.12
N LEU A 8 1.15 7.67 11.90
CA LEU A 8 0.37 6.53 11.39
C LEU A 8 0.73 5.21 12.09
N GLY A 9 2.01 4.98 12.40
CA GLY A 9 2.45 3.81 13.16
C GLY A 9 1.90 3.82 14.59
N VAL A 10 1.91 4.99 15.24
CA VAL A 10 1.29 5.18 16.56
C VAL A 10 -0.23 4.96 16.48
N LEU A 11 -0.90 5.47 15.45
CA LEU A 11 -2.34 5.24 15.26
C LEU A 11 -2.66 3.76 15.04
N LEU A 12 -1.89 3.06 14.20
CA LEU A 12 -2.07 1.62 13.98
C LEU A 12 -1.90 0.82 15.28
N ASN A 13 -0.91 1.16 16.10
CA ASN A 13 -0.74 0.54 17.41
C ASN A 13 -1.93 0.80 18.34
N ARG A 14 -2.43 2.03 18.41
CA ARG A 14 -3.63 2.36 19.20
C ARG A 14 -4.87 1.59 18.73
N VAL A 15 -5.06 1.46 17.42
CA VAL A 15 -6.14 0.66 16.83
C VAL A 15 -5.98 -0.83 17.18
N ASN A 16 -4.76 -1.38 17.09
CA ASN A 16 -4.50 -2.77 17.50
C ASN A 16 -4.88 -3.03 18.96
N GLU A 17 -4.52 -2.12 19.88
CA GLU A 17 -4.88 -2.25 21.30
C GLU A 17 -6.40 -2.10 21.52
N ALA A 18 -7.05 -1.15 20.85
CA ALA A 18 -8.50 -1.00 20.91
C ALA A 18 -9.26 -2.24 20.39
N THR A 19 -8.78 -2.86 19.31
CA THR A 19 -9.35 -4.12 18.80
C THR A 19 -9.21 -5.25 19.81
N LYS A 20 -8.04 -5.39 20.46
CA LYS A 20 -7.83 -6.40 21.53
C LYS A 20 -8.75 -6.16 22.73
N LEU A 21 -8.91 -4.90 23.13
CA LEU A 21 -9.79 -4.52 24.23
C LEU A 21 -11.25 -4.89 23.88
N LEU A 22 -11.74 -4.46 22.72
CA LEU A 22 -13.10 -4.74 22.24
C LEU A 22 -13.41 -6.24 22.14
N GLN A 23 -12.44 -7.07 21.75
CA GLN A 23 -12.58 -8.53 21.70
C GLN A 23 -12.93 -9.13 23.07
N ARG A 24 -12.39 -8.56 24.16
CA ARG A 24 -12.57 -9.04 25.54
C ARG A 24 -13.79 -8.43 26.23
N SER A 25 -14.37 -7.38 25.67
CA SER A 25 -15.49 -6.64 26.26
C SER A 25 -16.84 -7.16 25.76
N LYS A 26 -17.88 -7.07 26.62
CA LYS A 26 -19.28 -7.40 26.26
C LYS A 26 -19.97 -6.26 25.49
N THR A 27 -19.55 -5.02 25.73
CA THR A 27 -20.03 -3.80 25.07
C THR A 27 -18.85 -3.00 24.52
N VAL A 28 -19.11 -1.92 23.78
CA VAL A 28 -18.05 -1.01 23.31
C VAL A 28 -17.48 -0.21 24.49
N PRO A 29 -16.20 -0.36 24.83
CA PRO A 29 -15.58 0.42 25.91
C PRO A 29 -15.46 1.90 25.55
N GLY A 30 -15.55 2.79 26.54
CA GLY A 30 -15.41 4.24 26.35
C GLY A 30 -14.07 4.64 25.71
N GLU A 31 -13.00 3.90 26.00
CA GLU A 31 -11.69 4.09 25.37
C GLU A 31 -11.72 3.83 23.85
N VAL A 32 -12.50 2.83 23.42
CA VAL A 32 -12.67 2.50 22.00
C VAL A 32 -13.50 3.58 21.31
N ALA A 33 -14.59 4.04 21.95
CA ALA A 33 -15.39 5.15 21.43
C ALA A 33 -14.56 6.44 21.31
N GLY A 34 -13.81 6.81 22.35
CA GLY A 34 -12.93 7.98 22.33
C GLY A 34 -11.80 7.90 21.31
N LEU A 35 -11.31 6.70 20.98
CA LEU A 35 -10.38 6.51 19.86
C LEU A 35 -11.06 6.79 18.52
N ILE A 36 -12.25 6.23 18.29
CA ILE A 36 -13.02 6.43 17.05
C ILE A 36 -13.33 7.92 16.84
N ASP A 37 -13.78 8.63 17.88
CA ASP A 37 -14.03 10.09 17.83
C ASP A 37 -12.78 10.93 17.51
N SER A 38 -11.59 10.34 17.66
CA SER A 38 -10.32 10.98 17.33
C SER A 38 -9.90 10.78 15.87
N PHE A 39 -10.54 9.88 15.11
CA PHE A 39 -10.14 9.54 13.75
C PHE A 39 -10.20 10.73 12.81
N ASP A 40 -11.31 11.47 12.73
CA ASP A 40 -11.42 12.63 11.84
C ASP A 40 -10.30 13.65 12.06
N ARG A 41 -10.03 14.01 13.33
CA ARG A 41 -8.95 14.94 13.69
C ARG A 41 -7.57 14.39 13.33
N THR A 42 -7.31 13.13 13.64
CA THR A 42 -6.01 12.50 13.38
C THR A 42 -5.75 12.36 11.87
N LEU A 43 -6.76 11.95 11.12
CA LEU A 43 -6.69 11.83 9.65
C LEU A 43 -6.57 13.19 8.97
N LYS A 44 -7.25 14.24 9.48
CA LYS A 44 -7.08 15.62 9.01
C LYS A 44 -5.68 16.17 9.29
N ALA A 45 -5.14 15.94 10.49
CA ALA A 45 -3.76 16.33 10.81
C ALA A 45 -2.74 15.61 9.90
N ALA A 46 -3.00 14.35 9.56
CA ALA A 46 -2.23 13.58 8.60
C ALA A 46 -2.49 13.95 7.12
N THR A 47 -3.37 14.92 6.80
CA THR A 47 -3.74 15.22 5.41
C THR A 47 -2.59 15.73 4.52
N PRO A 48 -1.56 16.45 5.01
CA PRO A 48 -0.37 16.74 4.20
C PRO A 48 0.36 15.47 3.71
N LEU A 49 0.19 14.31 4.38
CA LEU A 49 0.71 13.01 3.92
C LEU A 49 -0.14 12.34 2.83
N ARG A 50 -1.41 12.75 2.64
CA ARG A 50 -2.31 12.11 1.66
C ARG A 50 -1.87 12.27 0.22
N LEU A 51 -1.07 13.30 -0.06
CA LEU A 51 -0.53 13.54 -1.38
C LEU A 51 0.48 12.45 -1.82
N GLU A 52 0.89 11.56 -0.91
CA GLU A 52 1.85 10.47 -1.18
C GLU A 52 1.25 9.05 -1.08
N ALA A 53 -0.02 8.92 -0.67
CA ALA A 53 -0.66 7.63 -0.45
C ALA A 53 -1.60 7.26 -1.61
N ASP A 54 -1.73 5.96 -1.89
CA ASP A 54 -2.67 5.43 -2.87
C ASP A 54 -4.10 5.98 -2.62
N PRO A 55 -4.74 6.66 -3.59
CA PRO A 55 -6.09 7.20 -3.45
C PRO A 55 -7.13 6.16 -3.04
N TYR A 56 -6.95 4.91 -3.48
CA TYR A 56 -7.83 3.80 -3.12
C TYR A 56 -7.74 3.50 -1.61
N LEU A 57 -6.52 3.36 -1.09
CA LEU A 57 -6.29 3.09 0.32
C LEU A 57 -6.76 4.23 1.21
N THR A 58 -6.57 5.47 0.77
CA THR A 58 -7.08 6.65 1.49
C THR A 58 -8.61 6.65 1.55
N THR A 59 -9.27 6.25 0.46
CA THR A 59 -10.74 6.12 0.41
C THR A 59 -11.23 5.03 1.35
N GLN A 60 -10.59 3.85 1.34
CA GLN A 60 -10.92 2.76 2.27
C GLN A 60 -10.75 3.17 3.73
N LEU A 61 -9.67 3.88 4.05
CA LEU A 61 -9.38 4.35 5.40
C LEU A 61 -10.50 5.27 5.92
N TRP A 62 -10.93 6.23 5.10
CA TRP A 62 -12.02 7.13 5.45
C TRP A 62 -13.38 6.43 5.54
N ALA A 63 -13.68 5.53 4.61
CA ALA A 63 -14.92 4.76 4.63
C ALA A 63 -15.02 3.92 5.90
N ALA A 64 -13.90 3.32 6.34
CA ALA A 64 -13.83 2.55 7.58
C ALA A 64 -13.97 3.45 8.82
N ALA A 65 -13.33 4.62 8.84
CA ALA A 65 -13.49 5.60 9.93
C ALA A 65 -14.96 6.05 10.07
N TYR A 66 -15.59 6.41 8.96
CA TYR A 66 -17.00 6.80 8.93
C TYR A 66 -17.92 5.65 9.40
N SER A 67 -17.62 4.42 8.98
CA SER A 67 -18.37 3.24 9.40
C SER A 67 -18.25 2.99 10.91
N ALA A 68 -17.06 3.23 11.48
CA ALA A 68 -16.83 3.11 12.93
C ALA A 68 -17.63 4.16 13.72
N GLU A 69 -17.62 5.42 13.28
CA GLU A 69 -18.43 6.48 13.90
C GLU A 69 -19.93 6.20 13.81
N LYS A 70 -20.40 5.68 12.67
CA LYS A 70 -21.80 5.30 12.50
C LYS A 70 -22.18 4.13 13.41
N ALA A 71 -21.30 3.13 13.52
CA ALA A 71 -21.54 1.96 14.35
C ALA A 71 -21.67 2.30 15.84
N LEU A 72 -21.03 3.37 16.31
CA LEU A 72 -21.21 3.86 17.69
C LEU A 72 -22.64 4.33 18.00
N ARG A 73 -23.46 4.63 16.99
CA ARG A 73 -24.81 5.20 17.16
C ARG A 73 -25.92 4.15 17.24
N HIS A 74 -25.59 2.85 17.23
CA HIS A 74 -26.60 1.80 17.41
C HIS A 74 -27.15 1.80 18.84
N ASP A 75 -28.48 1.72 18.95
CA ASP A 75 -29.18 1.61 20.23
C ASP A 75 -28.98 0.23 20.88
N ASP A 76 -28.82 -0.81 20.06
CA ASP A 76 -28.53 -2.17 20.51
C ASP A 76 -27.03 -2.39 20.73
N HIS A 77 -26.63 -2.72 21.96
CA HIS A 77 -25.23 -2.87 22.34
C HIS A 77 -24.51 -4.05 21.66
N GLU A 78 -25.22 -5.11 21.29
CA GLU A 78 -24.61 -6.26 20.62
C GLU A 78 -24.28 -5.91 19.17
N GLN A 79 -25.23 -5.28 18.48
CA GLN A 79 -25.07 -4.77 17.12
C GLN A 79 -24.02 -3.66 17.06
N GLN A 80 -24.07 -2.71 17.99
CA GLN A 80 -23.06 -1.66 18.15
C GLN A 80 -21.66 -2.28 18.25
N ARG A 81 -21.46 -3.24 19.16
CA ARG A 81 -20.16 -3.90 19.35
C ARG A 81 -19.71 -4.65 18.10
N ARG A 82 -20.62 -5.40 17.47
CA ARG A 82 -20.33 -6.18 16.26
C ARG A 82 -19.84 -5.27 15.14
N ASP A 83 -20.56 -4.19 14.87
CA ASP A 83 -20.31 -3.32 13.74
C ASP A 83 -19.08 -2.43 13.99
N VAL A 84 -18.85 -1.97 15.22
CA VAL A 84 -17.61 -1.30 15.62
C VAL A 84 -16.40 -2.23 15.42
N ARG A 85 -16.52 -3.52 15.76
CA ARG A 85 -15.44 -4.50 15.55
C ARG A 85 -15.11 -4.65 14.06
N ILE A 86 -16.12 -4.75 13.21
CA ILE A 86 -15.94 -4.86 11.76
C ILE A 86 -15.25 -3.60 11.22
N ALA A 87 -15.75 -2.42 11.57
CA ALA A 87 -15.22 -1.15 11.08
C ALA A 87 -13.79 -0.89 11.56
N LEU A 88 -13.46 -1.20 12.82
CA LEU A 88 -12.08 -1.09 13.33
C LEU A 88 -11.13 -2.05 12.63
N GLU A 89 -11.59 -3.26 12.31
CA GLU A 89 -10.77 -4.22 11.57
C GLU A 89 -10.49 -3.73 10.14
N GLN A 90 -11.50 -3.20 9.45
CA GLN A 90 -11.34 -2.56 8.14
C GLN A 90 -10.38 -1.36 8.20
N PHE A 91 -10.51 -0.52 9.24
CA PHE A 91 -9.65 0.64 9.45
C PHE A 91 -8.18 0.22 9.69
N ARG A 92 -7.98 -0.81 10.51
CA ARG A 92 -6.67 -1.42 10.80
C ARG A 92 -6.02 -1.98 9.54
N HIS A 93 -6.79 -2.67 8.70
CA HIS A 93 -6.31 -3.17 7.41
C HIS A 93 -5.87 -2.03 6.49
N ALA A 94 -6.71 -1.01 6.30
CA ALA A 94 -6.36 0.14 5.48
C ALA A 94 -5.09 0.88 5.98
N LEU A 95 -4.96 1.07 7.30
CA LEU A 95 -3.75 1.66 7.89
C LEU A 95 -2.50 0.83 7.66
N ARG A 96 -2.60 -0.50 7.82
CA ARG A 96 -1.48 -1.41 7.54
C ARG A 96 -1.04 -1.28 6.09
N ASP A 97 -1.99 -1.31 5.16
CA ASP A 97 -1.70 -1.28 3.73
C ASP A 97 -1.04 0.05 3.32
N ILE A 98 -1.46 1.17 3.92
CA ILE A 98 -0.81 2.47 3.72
C ILE A 98 0.62 2.45 4.26
N ALA A 99 0.82 1.92 5.47
CA ALA A 99 2.14 1.82 6.07
C ALA A 99 3.08 0.93 5.25
N GLU A 100 2.58 -0.18 4.72
CA GLU A 100 3.32 -1.11 3.87
C GLU A 100 3.62 -0.56 2.47
N SER A 101 2.80 0.35 1.97
CA SER A 101 3.00 0.99 0.65
C SER A 101 3.99 2.14 0.69
N ARG A 102 4.25 2.70 1.88
CA ARG A 102 5.14 3.86 2.07
C ARG A 102 6.57 3.68 1.53
N PRO A 103 7.23 2.51 1.64
CA PRO A 103 8.55 2.31 1.05
C PRO A 103 8.57 2.38 -0.49
N TYR A 104 7.41 2.47 -1.13
CA TYR A 104 7.22 2.60 -2.58
C TYR A 104 6.62 3.96 -2.98
N SER A 105 6.56 4.94 -2.07
CA SER A 105 6.07 6.28 -2.39
C SER A 105 7.02 7.06 -3.30
N ASP A 106 6.53 8.13 -3.91
CA ASP A 106 7.32 8.96 -4.84
C ASP A 106 8.55 9.61 -4.18
N ASN A 107 8.52 9.76 -2.85
CA ASN A 107 9.61 10.33 -2.06
C ASN A 107 10.56 9.27 -1.50
N ALA A 108 10.28 7.98 -1.70
CA ALA A 108 11.19 6.91 -1.28
C ALA A 108 12.50 6.97 -2.10
N PRO A 109 13.67 6.74 -1.46
CA PRO A 109 14.93 6.57 -2.19
C PRO A 109 14.80 5.45 -3.22
N VAL A 110 15.09 5.74 -4.49
CA VAL A 110 14.85 4.79 -5.60
C VAL A 110 15.62 3.48 -5.42
N ARG A 111 16.79 3.52 -4.79
CA ARG A 111 17.57 2.34 -4.45
C ARG A 111 16.90 1.45 -3.43
N ASP A 112 16.23 2.03 -2.43
CA ASP A 112 15.46 1.28 -1.44
C ASP A 112 14.25 0.63 -2.09
N VAL A 113 13.58 1.35 -3.01
CA VAL A 113 12.50 0.79 -3.83
C VAL A 113 12.99 -0.39 -4.65
N LEU A 114 14.13 -0.25 -5.33
CA LEU A 114 14.74 -1.31 -6.15
C LEU A 114 15.10 -2.54 -5.30
N ALA A 115 15.77 -2.34 -4.17
CA ALA A 115 16.18 -3.42 -3.27
C ALA A 115 14.95 -4.19 -2.74
N ARG A 116 13.94 -3.47 -2.25
CA ARG A 116 12.68 -4.08 -1.76
C ARG A 116 11.91 -4.80 -2.84
N THR A 117 11.91 -4.25 -4.07
CA THR A 117 11.28 -4.91 -5.23
C THR A 117 11.99 -6.23 -5.53
N ALA A 118 13.32 -6.23 -5.52
CA ALA A 118 14.12 -7.44 -5.73
C ALA A 118 13.85 -8.50 -4.64
N GLU A 119 13.81 -8.08 -3.38
CA GLU A 119 13.48 -8.94 -2.24
C GLU A 119 12.05 -9.51 -2.34
N THR A 120 11.07 -8.66 -2.67
CA THR A 120 9.65 -9.06 -2.76
C THR A 120 9.42 -10.06 -3.89
N LEU A 121 10.06 -9.86 -5.04
CA LEU A 121 9.94 -10.79 -6.16
C LEU A 121 10.72 -12.08 -5.92
N ALA A 122 11.88 -12.00 -5.25
CA ALA A 122 12.77 -13.15 -5.02
C ALA A 122 13.05 -13.98 -6.30
N VAL A 123 13.10 -13.31 -7.46
CA VAL A 123 13.37 -13.91 -8.77
C VAL A 123 14.85 -13.78 -9.15
N PRO A 124 15.36 -14.57 -10.11
CA PRO A 124 16.73 -14.41 -10.60
C PRO A 124 17.01 -12.98 -11.07
N GLN A 125 18.23 -12.48 -10.82
CA GLN A 125 18.61 -11.10 -11.22
C GLN A 125 18.42 -10.83 -12.71
N LYS A 126 18.59 -11.85 -13.57
CA LYS A 126 18.30 -11.75 -14.99
C LYS A 126 16.84 -11.39 -15.26
N THR A 127 15.91 -12.07 -14.60
CA THR A 127 14.47 -11.81 -14.73
C THR A 127 14.10 -10.41 -14.27
N LEU A 128 14.66 -9.93 -13.14
CA LEU A 128 14.44 -8.56 -12.68
C LEU A 128 15.04 -7.53 -13.65
N ALA A 129 16.23 -7.79 -14.20
CA ALA A 129 16.87 -6.92 -15.17
C ALA A 129 16.04 -6.82 -16.47
N ASP A 130 15.52 -7.95 -16.95
CA ASP A 130 14.64 -8.03 -18.11
C ASP A 130 13.33 -7.25 -17.86
N LEU A 131 12.71 -7.40 -16.68
CA LEU A 131 11.52 -6.64 -16.27
C LEU A 131 11.77 -5.12 -16.27
N LEU A 132 12.92 -4.70 -15.75
CA LEU A 132 13.32 -3.29 -15.71
C LEU A 132 13.89 -2.78 -17.04
N ARG A 133 14.04 -3.66 -18.05
CA ARG A 133 14.62 -3.38 -19.36
C ARG A 133 16.05 -2.83 -19.29
N VAL A 134 16.85 -3.39 -18.39
CA VAL A 134 18.26 -3.04 -18.20
C VAL A 134 19.15 -4.27 -18.28
N SER A 135 20.45 -4.06 -18.45
CA SER A 135 21.40 -5.17 -18.34
C SER A 135 21.55 -5.64 -16.89
N VAL A 136 21.86 -6.93 -16.68
CA VAL A 136 22.17 -7.48 -15.35
C VAL A 136 23.31 -6.72 -14.68
N ARG A 137 24.32 -6.30 -15.45
CA ARG A 137 25.45 -5.51 -14.94
C ARG A 137 25.00 -4.14 -14.41
N GLN A 138 24.07 -3.48 -15.10
CA GLN A 138 23.51 -2.21 -14.66
C GLN A 138 22.68 -2.37 -13.39
N LEU A 139 21.82 -3.41 -13.33
CA LEU A 139 21.07 -3.75 -12.13
C LEU A 139 22.00 -3.99 -10.92
N GLN A 140 23.05 -4.80 -11.09
CA GLN A 140 24.03 -5.07 -10.03
C GLN A 140 24.75 -3.80 -9.56
N ARG A 141 25.09 -2.89 -10.48
CA ARG A 141 25.71 -1.61 -10.12
C ARG A 141 24.79 -0.73 -9.28
N TRP A 142 23.49 -0.69 -9.56
CA TRP A 142 22.52 0.06 -8.76
C TRP A 142 22.28 -0.56 -7.37
N LEU A 143 22.28 -1.90 -7.29
CA LEU A 143 22.11 -2.62 -6.02
C LEU A 143 23.36 -2.60 -5.13
N ALA A 144 24.56 -2.39 -5.70
CA ALA A 144 25.81 -2.35 -4.94
C ALA A 144 25.83 -1.20 -3.92
N VAL A 145 26.35 -1.44 -2.71
CA VAL A 145 26.54 -0.39 -1.70
C VAL A 145 27.39 0.76 -2.27
N GLY A 146 26.90 2.00 -2.15
CA GLY A 146 27.58 3.16 -2.75
C GLY A 146 27.55 3.22 -4.29
N GLY A 147 26.79 2.35 -4.95
CA GLY A 147 26.55 2.38 -6.39
C GLY A 147 25.89 3.67 -6.87
N PRO A 148 26.01 3.99 -8.18
CA PRO A 148 25.42 5.19 -8.75
C PRO A 148 23.89 5.16 -8.67
N GLU A 149 23.28 6.33 -8.55
CA GLU A 149 21.83 6.48 -8.67
C GLU A 149 21.36 6.19 -10.11
N PRO A 150 20.21 5.52 -10.30
CA PRO A 150 19.56 5.41 -11.61
C PRO A 150 19.27 6.79 -12.21
N ALA A 151 19.32 6.89 -13.55
CA ALA A 151 18.89 8.09 -14.26
C ALA A 151 17.39 8.35 -14.03
N THR A 152 16.91 9.58 -14.26
CA THR A 152 15.52 9.98 -13.95
C THR A 152 14.47 9.05 -14.57
N ASP A 153 14.63 8.67 -15.83
CA ASP A 153 13.68 7.78 -16.52
C ASP A 153 13.71 6.35 -15.94
N ASP A 154 14.91 5.85 -15.62
CA ASP A 154 15.06 4.56 -14.95
C ASP A 154 14.48 4.59 -13.53
N ALA A 155 14.65 5.70 -12.82
CA ALA A 155 14.11 5.87 -11.48
C ALA A 155 12.57 5.89 -11.49
N ALA A 156 11.97 6.56 -12.46
CA ALA A 156 10.52 6.54 -12.65
C ALA A 156 10.01 5.12 -12.95
N ARG A 157 10.70 4.39 -13.84
CA ARG A 157 10.39 2.99 -14.16
C ARG A 157 10.54 2.07 -12.95
N ILE A 158 11.61 2.19 -12.18
CA ILE A 158 11.83 1.41 -10.95
C ILE A 158 10.69 1.67 -9.95
N ARG A 159 10.28 2.93 -9.77
CA ARG A 159 9.19 3.29 -8.87
C ARG A 159 7.86 2.67 -9.28
N VAL A 160 7.44 2.84 -10.54
CA VAL A 160 6.17 2.27 -10.99
C VAL A 160 6.18 0.74 -10.91
N VAL A 161 7.30 0.09 -11.27
CA VAL A 161 7.44 -1.37 -11.12
C VAL A 161 7.33 -1.77 -9.65
N GLY A 162 8.05 -1.10 -8.75
CA GLY A 162 7.96 -1.36 -7.32
C GLY A 162 6.55 -1.17 -6.76
N GLN A 163 5.83 -0.12 -7.18
CA GLN A 163 4.45 0.12 -6.80
C GLN A 163 3.50 -0.98 -7.31
N VAL A 164 3.64 -1.42 -8.57
CA VAL A 164 2.85 -2.54 -9.12
C VAL A 164 3.16 -3.84 -8.36
N VAL A 165 4.44 -4.13 -8.10
CA VAL A 165 4.85 -5.29 -7.29
C VAL A 165 4.26 -5.21 -5.88
N ASN A 166 4.25 -4.02 -5.27
CA ASN A 166 3.66 -3.78 -3.96
C ASN A 166 2.15 -4.08 -3.93
N GLN A 167 1.42 -3.78 -5.00
CA GLN A 167 0.00 -4.14 -5.10
C GLN A 167 -0.20 -5.65 -5.31
N LEU A 168 0.56 -6.24 -6.24
CA LEU A 168 0.32 -7.61 -6.69
C LEU A 168 0.84 -8.68 -5.70
N ARG A 169 1.81 -8.37 -4.84
CA ARG A 169 2.35 -9.35 -3.86
C ARG A 169 1.30 -9.90 -2.88
N HIS A 170 0.16 -9.22 -2.73
CA HIS A 170 -0.93 -9.66 -1.87
C HIS A 170 -1.74 -10.80 -2.49
N SER A 171 -1.66 -10.97 -3.82
CA SER A 171 -2.47 -11.93 -4.59
C SER A 171 -1.60 -12.91 -5.40
N PHE A 172 -0.33 -12.58 -5.63
CA PHE A 172 0.59 -13.34 -6.49
C PHE A 172 1.92 -13.59 -5.80
N THR A 173 2.55 -14.73 -6.14
CA THR A 173 3.96 -14.98 -5.85
C THR A 173 4.85 -14.13 -6.76
N GLY A 174 6.14 -13.96 -6.42
CA GLY A 174 7.09 -13.21 -7.24
C GLY A 174 7.10 -13.62 -8.73
N PRO A 175 7.24 -14.92 -9.08
CA PRO A 175 7.10 -15.38 -10.47
C PRO A 175 5.73 -15.08 -11.08
N GLY A 176 4.65 -15.13 -10.29
CA GLY A 176 3.30 -14.75 -10.73
C GLY A 176 3.20 -13.26 -11.09
N VAL A 177 3.86 -12.39 -10.31
CA VAL A 177 3.95 -10.95 -10.61
C VAL A 177 4.73 -10.71 -11.90
N VAL A 178 5.86 -11.39 -12.10
CA VAL A 178 6.61 -11.31 -13.37
C VAL A 178 5.74 -11.76 -14.55
N ALA A 179 5.05 -12.90 -14.41
CA ALA A 179 4.14 -13.40 -15.43
C ALA A 179 2.98 -12.43 -15.73
N TRP A 180 2.53 -11.65 -14.75
CA TRP A 180 1.54 -10.58 -14.96
C TRP A 180 2.06 -9.51 -15.92
N PHE A 181 3.34 -9.13 -15.83
CA PHE A 181 3.96 -8.17 -16.75
C PHE A 181 4.15 -8.70 -18.17
N ASP A 182 4.38 -10.01 -18.31
CA ASP A 182 4.68 -10.66 -19.60
C ASP A 182 3.45 -11.16 -20.36
N ARG A 183 2.28 -11.20 -19.72
CA ARG A 183 1.03 -11.64 -20.35
C ARG A 183 0.24 -10.45 -20.85
N GLU A 184 -0.49 -10.66 -21.96
CA GLU A 184 -1.44 -9.67 -22.43
C GLU A 184 -2.53 -9.46 -21.38
N HIS A 185 -2.71 -8.20 -20.96
CA HIS A 185 -3.64 -7.88 -19.89
C HIS A 185 -4.99 -7.46 -20.48
N PRO A 186 -6.12 -8.10 -20.10
CA PRO A 186 -7.42 -7.87 -20.74
C PRO A 186 -7.89 -6.41 -20.75
N VAL A 187 -7.59 -5.66 -19.68
CA VAL A 187 -7.97 -4.23 -19.57
C VAL A 187 -7.00 -3.31 -20.31
N LEU A 188 -5.73 -3.70 -20.46
CA LEU A 188 -4.71 -2.87 -21.11
C LEU A 188 -4.60 -3.16 -22.61
N GLY A 189 -5.11 -4.32 -23.07
CA GLY A 189 -5.06 -4.78 -24.46
C GLY A 189 -3.65 -5.05 -24.98
N ARG A 190 -2.67 -5.16 -24.09
CA ARG A 190 -1.26 -5.46 -24.38
C ARG A 190 -0.53 -5.92 -23.13
N ARG A 191 0.75 -6.27 -23.26
CA ARG A 191 1.57 -6.70 -22.11
C ARG A 191 1.95 -5.49 -21.23
N PRO A 192 1.75 -5.53 -19.91
CA PRO A 192 2.13 -4.41 -19.04
C PRO A 192 3.59 -3.98 -19.17
N ILE A 193 4.52 -4.93 -19.44
CA ILE A 193 5.93 -4.61 -19.67
C ILE A 193 6.15 -3.64 -20.84
N GLU A 194 5.25 -3.63 -21.83
CA GLU A 194 5.32 -2.75 -23.01
C GLU A 194 5.03 -1.29 -22.67
N LEU A 195 4.26 -1.04 -21.62
CA LEU A 195 3.89 0.29 -21.15
C LEU A 195 4.98 0.95 -20.28
N LEU A 196 5.98 0.18 -19.80
CA LEU A 196 7.05 0.70 -18.94
C LEU A 196 8.00 1.69 -19.63
N GLY A 197 7.96 1.76 -20.97
CA GLY A 197 8.74 2.71 -21.76
C GLY A 197 8.15 4.11 -21.80
N ASP A 198 6.88 4.29 -21.43
CA ASP A 198 6.17 5.57 -21.50
C ASP A 198 5.61 5.94 -20.11
N PRO A 199 6.19 6.96 -19.43
CA PRO A 199 5.69 7.43 -18.14
C PRO A 199 4.22 7.87 -18.13
N LEU A 200 3.67 8.27 -19.28
CA LEU A 200 2.26 8.66 -19.38
C LEU A 200 1.30 7.46 -19.19
N CYS A 201 1.80 6.23 -19.38
CA CYS A 201 1.03 5.01 -19.18
C CYS A 201 1.06 4.48 -17.73
N TYR A 202 1.88 5.06 -16.85
CA TYR A 202 2.06 4.56 -15.47
C TYR A 202 0.77 4.59 -14.63
N PRO A 203 -0.08 5.64 -14.70
CA PRO A 203 -1.36 5.62 -13.98
C PRO A 203 -2.27 4.47 -14.41
N GLN A 204 -2.26 4.09 -15.69
CA GLN A 204 -3.06 2.98 -16.22
C GLN A 204 -2.54 1.63 -15.70
N LEU A 205 -1.21 1.46 -15.65
CA LEU A 205 -0.56 0.27 -15.08
C LEU A 205 -0.93 0.08 -13.60
N LEU A 206 -0.84 1.16 -12.81
CA LEU A 206 -1.18 1.14 -11.39
C LEU A 206 -2.67 0.85 -11.19
N GLY A 207 -3.55 1.46 -11.99
CA GLY A 207 -4.99 1.18 -11.95
C GLY A 207 -5.31 -0.30 -12.20
N ALA A 208 -4.65 -0.93 -13.18
CA ALA A 208 -4.83 -2.36 -13.46
C ALA A 208 -4.32 -3.25 -12.31
N ALA A 209 -3.17 -2.92 -11.70
CA ALA A 209 -2.63 -3.65 -10.57
C ALA A 209 -3.52 -3.54 -9.31
N THR A 210 -4.05 -2.34 -9.03
CA THR A 210 -4.99 -2.10 -7.92
C THR A 210 -6.30 -2.86 -8.14
N ALA A 211 -6.83 -2.90 -9.37
CA ALA A 211 -8.03 -3.67 -9.69
C ALA A 211 -7.82 -5.18 -9.46
N ALA A 212 -6.66 -5.73 -9.87
CA ALA A 212 -6.33 -7.13 -9.64
C ALA A 212 -6.30 -7.49 -8.15
N ARG A 213 -5.79 -6.58 -7.30
CA ARG A 213 -5.82 -6.73 -5.84
C ARG A 213 -7.25 -6.72 -5.30
N ALA A 214 -8.08 -5.77 -5.73
CA ALA A 214 -9.46 -5.62 -5.26
C ALA A 214 -10.35 -6.84 -5.57
N MET A 215 -10.05 -7.59 -6.63
CA MET A 215 -10.78 -8.82 -7.00
C MET A 215 -10.49 -10.03 -6.10
N THR A 216 -9.48 -9.95 -5.23
CA THR A 216 -9.05 -11.08 -4.37
C THR A 216 -9.46 -10.96 -2.91
N VAL A 217 -10.19 -9.90 -2.54
CA VAL A 217 -10.67 -9.63 -1.17
C VAL A 217 -12.18 -9.89 -1.06
#